data_AF-A0A674DYD2-F1
#
_entry.id   AF-A0A674DYD2-F1
#
_cell.length_a   1.000
_cell.length_b   1.000
_cell.length_c   1.000
_cell.angle_alpha   90.00
_cell.angle_beta   90.00
_cell.angle_gamma   90.00
#
_symmetry.space_group_name_H-M   'P 1'
#
loop_
_entity.id
_entity.type
_entity.pdbx_description
1 polymer ?
#
loop_
_entity_poly.entity_id
_entity_poly.type
_entity_poly.pdbx_seq_one_letter_code
_entity_poly.pdbx_strand_id
1 'polypeptide(L)'
;MAVIHARCPVSTNPNNTALDPYTSVRSLKLEQEVEKNKILSEALQTLATEHHELEQSVVTGSIPQGALSEDDFHDAVSDSESEHSLSGFETVASHSFDEEGSVLFSSERSSPTNMSREDHHQNGDESQPNGIVRHRTSLPAPMFSRNDFSIWSILRKCIGMELSKITMPVIFNEPLSFLQRLTEYMEHTYLIHQANAASDSVERMKCVAAFAVSAVASQWERTGKPFNPLLGETYELVREDLGFRLISEQVSHHPPVSAFHAEGLKKDFVFHGSIYPKLKFWGKSVEAEPKGIITLELPRYNEAYTWTNPTCCVHNIIVGQLWIEQYGNLEVLNHKTGERCCLNFKPCGLFGKELHKVEGYILDKSKKKVCSLYGKWTECMYIVDSAALEAHKRSGKRAEEKKSCKQGSGEEVEEIPLPEADTVEVIPGSQLLWRIAPRPENSIEMYSFTSFAMQLNELDKDMEGLIPKTDCRLRPDIRAMENGDIDLASEEKKRLEEKQRAARKTRSKSDDEWKTKWFHQGQNPHNGYQDWLFSTGYWDRNYSLLPDIY
;
A
#
# COMPACT_ATOMS: atom_id res chain seq x y z
N MET A 1 -80.58 52.24 -24.60
CA MET A 1 -79.85 53.52 -24.67
C MET A 1 -78.60 53.32 -25.51
N ALA A 2 -78.53 54.06 -26.62
CA ALA A 2 -77.37 54.47 -27.43
C ALA A 2 -76.22 53.48 -27.70
N VAL A 3 -76.23 53.02 -28.95
CA VAL A 3 -75.10 52.67 -29.82
C VAL A 3 -74.10 53.84 -29.91
N ILE A 4 -72.79 53.58 -30.06
CA ILE A 4 -71.94 54.17 -31.10
C ILE A 4 -70.71 53.27 -31.36
N HIS A 5 -70.55 52.98 -32.65
CA HIS A 5 -69.50 52.24 -33.34
C HIS A 5 -68.14 52.95 -33.37
N ALA A 6 -67.07 52.15 -33.44
CA ALA A 6 -65.95 52.43 -34.33
C ALA A 6 -65.39 51.11 -34.92
N ARG A 7 -65.20 51.08 -36.25
CA ARG A 7 -64.78 49.95 -37.08
C ARG A 7 -63.24 49.86 -37.19
N CYS A 8 -62.73 48.64 -37.41
CA CYS A 8 -61.32 48.26 -37.66
C CYS A 8 -60.72 48.88 -38.95
N PRO A 9 -59.39 48.76 -39.19
CA PRO A 9 -58.86 47.53 -39.81
C PRO A 9 -57.44 47.06 -39.38
N VAL A 10 -57.32 45.74 -39.38
CA VAL A 10 -56.20 44.85 -39.73
C VAL A 10 -54.86 45.51 -40.13
N SER A 11 -53.80 45.14 -39.40
CA SER A 11 -52.43 45.08 -39.91
C SER A 11 -51.91 43.65 -39.75
N THR A 12 -51.71 42.98 -40.89
CA THR A 12 -51.05 41.69 -41.03
C THR A 12 -49.55 41.87 -40.84
N ASN A 13 -48.96 41.19 -39.85
CA ASN A 13 -47.53 41.01 -39.77
C ASN A 13 -47.21 39.51 -39.90
N PRO A 14 -46.78 39.03 -41.08
CA PRO A 14 -46.38 37.65 -41.27
C PRO A 14 -44.87 37.59 -41.03
N ASN A 15 -44.44 37.22 -39.82
CA ASN A 15 -43.11 36.66 -39.52
C ASN A 15 -43.03 36.38 -38.02
N ASN A 16 -43.65 35.29 -37.59
CA ASN A 16 -43.32 34.68 -36.30
C ASN A 16 -43.26 33.17 -36.51
N THR A 17 -42.19 32.72 -37.16
CA THR A 17 -41.80 31.31 -37.17
C THR A 17 -41.35 30.94 -35.76
N ALA A 18 -42.25 30.31 -35.01
CA ALA A 18 -41.89 29.62 -33.78
C ALA A 18 -40.84 28.55 -34.12
N LEU A 19 -39.62 28.72 -33.61
CA LEU A 19 -38.55 27.73 -33.70
C LEU A 19 -38.95 26.49 -32.89
N ASP A 20 -38.93 25.33 -33.55
CA ASP A 20 -39.21 24.02 -32.97
C ASP A 20 -38.19 23.72 -31.84
N PRO A 21 -38.61 23.44 -30.60
CA PRO A 21 -37.73 23.10 -29.48
C PRO A 21 -36.72 21.98 -29.78
N TYR A 22 -37.05 21.07 -30.71
CA TYR A 22 -36.15 19.99 -31.13
C TYR A 22 -34.95 20.47 -31.98
N THR A 23 -35.08 21.59 -32.68
CA THR A 23 -33.99 22.15 -33.50
C THR A 23 -32.94 22.86 -32.65
N SER A 24 -33.36 23.55 -31.57
CA SER A 24 -32.46 24.24 -30.63
C SER A 24 -31.60 23.27 -29.80
N VAL A 25 -32.16 22.13 -29.37
CA VAL A 25 -31.40 21.11 -28.63
C VAL A 25 -30.39 20.39 -29.53
N ARG A 26 -30.74 20.18 -30.81
CA ARG A 26 -29.81 19.61 -31.79
C ARG A 26 -28.69 20.58 -32.16
N SER A 27 -28.97 21.88 -32.29
CA SER A 27 -27.93 22.88 -32.56
C SER A 27 -26.95 23.01 -31.39
N LEU A 28 -27.45 23.01 -30.14
CA LEU A 28 -26.61 23.01 -28.94
C LEU A 28 -25.72 21.76 -28.84
N LYS A 29 -26.26 20.57 -29.13
CA LYS A 29 -25.45 19.34 -29.18
C LYS A 29 -24.40 19.38 -30.29
N LEU A 30 -24.75 19.93 -31.45
CA LEU A 30 -23.81 20.06 -32.57
C LEU A 30 -22.69 21.05 -32.24
N GLU A 31 -23.00 22.18 -31.59
CA GLU A 31 -22.01 23.15 -31.12
C GLU A 31 -21.08 22.55 -30.07
N GLN A 32 -21.61 21.77 -29.11
CA GLN A 32 -20.80 21.04 -28.13
C GLN A 32 -19.88 20.00 -28.80
N GLU A 33 -20.37 19.28 -29.80
CA GLU A 33 -19.58 18.28 -30.53
C GLU A 33 -18.49 18.95 -31.39
N VAL A 34 -18.78 20.12 -31.97
CA VAL A 34 -17.80 20.92 -32.73
C VAL A 34 -16.71 21.45 -31.81
N GLU A 35 -17.05 21.97 -30.63
CA GLU A 35 -16.05 22.44 -29.66
C GLU A 35 -15.21 21.28 -29.12
N LYS A 36 -15.83 20.12 -28.85
CA LYS A 36 -15.12 18.91 -28.42
C LYS A 36 -14.13 18.43 -29.49
N ASN A 37 -14.53 18.41 -30.76
CA ASN A 37 -13.65 18.05 -31.87
C ASN A 37 -12.52 19.06 -32.09
N LYS A 38 -12.78 20.35 -31.83
CA LYS A 38 -11.76 21.40 -31.89
C LYS A 38 -10.71 21.21 -30.80
N ILE A 39 -11.12 20.99 -29.56
CA ILE A 39 -10.22 20.72 -28.43
C ILE A 39 -9.40 19.45 -28.70
N LEU A 40 -10.04 18.39 -29.21
CA LEU A 40 -9.36 17.15 -29.56
C LEU A 40 -8.33 17.36 -30.68
N SER A 41 -8.66 18.14 -31.72
CA SER A 41 -7.73 18.48 -32.79
C SER A 41 -6.54 19.30 -32.29
N GLU A 42 -6.76 20.24 -31.39
CA GLU A 42 -5.69 21.06 -30.78
C GLU A 42 -4.77 20.20 -29.89
N ALA A 43 -5.34 19.25 -29.14
CA ALA A 43 -4.59 18.28 -28.34
C ALA A 43 -3.76 17.33 -29.21
N LEU A 44 -4.33 16.79 -30.30
CA LEU A 44 -3.62 15.96 -31.28
C LEU A 44 -2.48 16.71 -31.96
N GLN A 45 -2.69 17.98 -32.31
CA GLN A 45 -1.64 18.82 -32.91
C GLN A 45 -0.50 19.08 -31.92
N THR A 46 -0.83 19.28 -30.64
CA THR A 46 0.16 19.43 -29.56
C THR A 46 0.97 18.15 -29.38
N LEU A 47 0.30 17.00 -29.27
CA LEU A 47 0.93 15.68 -29.17
C LEU A 47 1.82 15.34 -30.37
N ALA A 48 1.37 15.66 -31.59
CA ALA A 48 2.17 15.45 -32.80
C ALA A 48 3.43 16.33 -32.82
N THR A 49 3.34 17.56 -32.29
CA THR A 49 4.49 18.46 -32.18
C THR A 49 5.47 17.96 -31.12
N GLU A 50 4.97 17.52 -29.97
CA GLU A 50 5.79 16.94 -28.88
C GLU A 50 6.47 15.63 -29.29
N HIS A 51 5.78 14.75 -30.04
CA HIS A 51 6.37 13.53 -30.58
C HIS A 51 7.49 13.84 -31.59
N HIS A 52 7.30 14.87 -32.43
CA HIS A 52 8.31 15.30 -33.38
C HIS A 52 9.56 15.89 -32.69
N GLU A 53 9.36 16.66 -31.61
CA GLU A 53 10.46 17.18 -30.77
C GLU A 53 11.22 16.05 -30.06
N LEU A 54 10.50 15.03 -29.56
CA LEU A 54 11.10 13.81 -28.99
C LEU A 54 11.98 13.08 -30.01
N GLU A 55 11.49 12.85 -31.23
CA GLU A 55 12.27 12.21 -32.30
C GLU A 55 13.54 12.99 -32.66
N GLN A 56 13.47 14.32 -32.70
CA GLN A 56 14.64 15.17 -32.97
C GLN A 56 15.68 15.16 -31.83
N SER A 57 15.22 15.05 -30.57
CA SER A 57 16.09 15.02 -29.40
C SER A 57 16.87 13.70 -29.25
N VAL A 58 16.28 12.57 -29.68
CA VAL A 58 16.93 11.25 -29.67
C VAL A 58 18.04 11.17 -30.73
N VAL A 59 17.95 11.94 -31.81
CA VAL A 59 18.92 11.94 -32.93
C VAL A 59 20.16 12.81 -32.65
N THR A 60 20.11 13.76 -31.72
CA THR A 60 21.17 14.78 -31.51
C THR A 60 22.17 14.50 -30.38
N GLY A 61 22.21 13.26 -29.88
CA GLY A 61 23.04 12.82 -28.75
C GLY A 61 24.43 13.48 -28.64
N SER A 62 24.65 14.19 -27.52
CA SER A 62 25.96 14.68 -27.09
C SER A 62 26.08 14.54 -25.58
N ILE A 63 26.98 13.68 -25.12
CA ILE A 63 27.27 13.40 -23.71
C ILE A 63 28.35 14.38 -23.22
N PRO A 64 28.17 15.12 -22.11
CA PRO A 64 29.29 15.71 -21.39
C PRO A 64 29.89 14.69 -20.42
N GLN A 65 31.18 14.40 -20.58
CA GLN A 65 31.98 13.65 -19.60
C GLN A 65 32.25 14.52 -18.36
N GLY A 66 31.84 14.03 -17.19
CA GLY A 66 32.15 14.56 -15.86
C GLY A 66 32.00 13.46 -14.80
N ALA A 67 32.98 13.34 -13.91
CA ALA A 67 33.35 12.15 -13.14
C ALA A 67 32.53 11.88 -11.86
N LEU A 68 32.14 10.59 -11.65
CA LEU A 68 31.97 9.80 -10.40
C LEU A 68 30.84 10.22 -9.40
N SER A 69 30.01 9.35 -8.79
CA SER A 69 30.03 7.89 -8.51
C SER A 69 28.60 7.24 -8.53
N GLU A 70 28.51 5.92 -8.65
CA GLU A 70 27.27 5.10 -8.76
C GLU A 70 26.45 4.93 -7.46
N ASP A 71 26.85 5.50 -6.32
CA ASP A 71 26.18 5.31 -5.01
C ASP A 71 25.12 6.38 -4.65
N ASP A 72 24.63 7.11 -5.66
CA ASP A 72 23.66 8.18 -5.44
C ASP A 72 22.24 7.61 -5.28
N PHE A 73 21.72 7.71 -4.06
CA PHE A 73 20.32 8.01 -3.76
C PHE A 73 19.27 7.06 -4.36
N HIS A 74 18.54 6.27 -3.57
CA HIS A 74 17.56 5.30 -4.09
C HIS A 74 16.22 5.37 -3.36
N ASP A 75 15.40 6.36 -3.72
CA ASP A 75 13.97 6.36 -3.38
C ASP A 75 13.13 5.65 -4.48
N ALA A 76 13.79 5.24 -5.58
CA ALA A 76 13.32 4.29 -6.58
C ALA A 76 14.43 3.27 -6.86
N VAL A 77 14.17 1.97 -6.70
CA VAL A 77 15.11 0.91 -7.11
C VAL A 77 14.69 0.41 -8.48
N SER A 78 15.37 0.89 -9.53
CA SER A 78 15.33 0.26 -10.85
C SER A 78 16.75 -0.20 -11.14
N ASP A 79 17.00 -1.50 -10.96
CA ASP A 79 18.29 -2.10 -11.28
C ASP A 79 18.23 -2.64 -12.70
N SER A 80 18.97 -2.00 -13.62
CA SER A 80 19.31 -2.57 -14.92
C SER A 80 20.40 -3.60 -14.72
N GLU A 81 20.12 -4.84 -15.13
CA GLU A 81 20.91 -6.04 -14.86
C GLU A 81 22.40 -5.93 -15.21
N SER A 82 23.25 -6.38 -14.28
CA SER A 82 24.34 -7.28 -14.63
C SER A 82 24.45 -8.37 -13.55
N GLU A 83 24.21 -9.61 -13.95
CA GLU A 83 24.32 -10.77 -13.06
C GLU A 83 25.79 -11.00 -12.69
N HIS A 84 26.10 -10.99 -11.40
CA HIS A 84 27.24 -11.75 -10.89
C HIS A 84 26.83 -12.59 -9.69
N SER A 85 27.06 -13.89 -9.83
CA SER A 85 26.69 -14.97 -8.92
C SER A 85 27.17 -14.75 -7.49
N LEU A 86 26.26 -14.98 -6.54
CA LEU A 86 26.54 -15.14 -5.13
C LEU A 86 27.24 -16.49 -4.88
N SER A 87 28.53 -16.46 -4.58
CA SER A 87 29.17 -17.54 -3.81
C SER A 87 30.42 -17.03 -3.10
N GLY A 88 30.38 -17.07 -1.76
CA GLY A 88 31.55 -17.03 -0.90
C GLY A 88 31.65 -15.77 -0.05
N PHE A 89 31.44 -15.89 1.27
CA PHE A 89 32.58 -16.08 2.18
C PHE A 89 32.11 -16.42 3.61
N GLU A 90 33.05 -16.95 4.40
CA GLU A 90 32.91 -17.90 5.50
C GLU A 90 32.59 -17.31 6.89
N THR A 91 31.94 -18.16 7.68
CA THR A 91 31.87 -18.22 9.14
C THR A 91 33.24 -18.19 9.84
N VAL A 92 33.41 -17.38 10.88
CA VAL A 92 34.33 -17.69 12.00
C VAL A 92 33.73 -17.24 13.35
N ALA A 93 33.88 -18.12 14.34
CA ALA A 93 33.33 -18.06 15.68
C ALA A 93 34.12 -17.18 16.66
N SER A 94 33.37 -16.64 17.64
CA SER A 94 33.67 -16.40 19.06
C SER A 94 35.12 -16.14 19.52
N HIS A 95 35.36 -15.02 20.20
CA HIS A 95 36.19 -14.98 21.41
C HIS A 95 35.73 -13.88 22.38
N SER A 96 35.51 -14.31 23.63
CA SER A 96 35.26 -13.53 24.84
C SER A 96 36.53 -12.85 25.36
N PHE A 97 36.43 -11.62 25.84
CA PHE A 97 37.35 -11.06 26.84
C PHE A 97 36.61 -10.12 27.78
N ASP A 98 36.74 -10.42 29.08
CA ASP A 98 36.41 -9.57 30.22
C ASP A 98 37.41 -8.41 30.32
N GLU A 99 36.97 -7.23 30.75
CA GLU A 99 37.75 -6.43 31.71
C GLU A 99 36.89 -5.43 32.48
N GLU A 100 37.11 -5.41 33.79
CA GLU A 100 36.56 -4.51 34.80
C GLU A 100 37.21 -3.12 34.70
N GLY A 101 36.44 -2.07 35.03
CA GLY A 101 36.97 -0.70 35.16
C GLY A 101 36.06 0.18 36.00
N SER A 102 36.55 0.54 37.18
CA SER A 102 35.84 1.11 38.33
C SER A 102 35.70 2.64 38.33
N VAL A 103 34.56 3.12 38.86
CA VAL A 103 34.25 4.39 39.59
C VAL A 103 34.99 5.70 39.28
N LEU A 104 34.21 6.78 39.08
CA LEU A 104 34.32 7.99 39.90
C LEU A 104 33.03 8.85 39.88
N PHE A 105 32.62 9.20 41.10
CA PHE A 105 31.49 10.02 41.50
C PHE A 105 31.82 11.51 41.30
N SER A 106 30.86 12.33 40.87
CA SER A 106 30.82 13.76 41.23
C SER A 106 29.39 14.29 41.10
N SER A 107 28.83 14.66 42.25
CA SER A 107 27.56 15.37 42.42
C SER A 107 27.79 16.87 42.37
N GLU A 108 26.91 17.63 41.71
CA GLU A 108 26.60 19.00 42.11
C GLU A 108 25.08 19.28 41.96
N ARG A 109 24.49 19.73 43.08
CA ARG A 109 23.20 20.46 43.23
C ARG A 109 23.49 21.95 42.87
N SER A 110 22.58 22.88 42.54
CA SER A 110 21.15 23.10 42.82
C SER A 110 20.71 24.44 42.18
N SER A 111 19.49 24.44 41.59
CA SER A 111 18.42 25.45 41.76
C SER A 111 18.54 26.87 41.11
N PRO A 112 17.50 27.73 41.17
CA PRO A 112 16.23 27.67 40.42
C PRO A 112 15.82 29.04 39.80
N THR A 113 14.92 29.08 38.80
CA THR A 113 14.16 30.33 38.54
C THR A 113 12.82 30.11 37.83
N ASN A 114 11.90 31.02 38.12
CA ASN A 114 10.45 30.96 38.04
C ASN A 114 9.85 31.60 36.76
N MET A 115 8.69 31.06 36.37
CA MET A 115 7.45 31.71 35.90
C MET A 115 7.41 32.51 34.58
N SER A 116 6.54 32.07 33.67
CA SER A 116 5.40 32.87 33.18
C SER A 116 4.35 31.99 32.48
N ARG A 117 3.11 32.05 32.99
CA ARG A 117 1.87 31.52 32.39
C ARG A 117 1.43 32.42 31.24
N GLU A 118 0.86 31.83 30.19
CA GLU A 118 -0.25 32.42 29.43
C GLU A 118 -1.10 31.29 28.82
N ASP A 119 -2.42 31.43 28.99
CA ASP A 119 -3.50 30.47 28.75
C ASP A 119 -4.04 30.52 27.30
N HIS A 120 -4.87 29.49 26.97
CA HIS A 120 -5.81 29.33 25.82
C HIS A 120 -5.32 28.40 24.70
N HIS A 121 -5.96 27.31 24.27
CA HIS A 121 -7.26 26.68 24.55
C HIS A 121 -7.09 25.15 24.40
N GLN A 122 -7.39 24.37 25.44
CA GLN A 122 -7.45 22.90 25.35
C GLN A 122 -8.90 22.47 25.09
N ASN A 123 -9.14 21.82 23.94
CA ASN A 123 -10.29 20.94 23.81
C ASN A 123 -10.01 19.70 24.66
N GLY A 124 -10.86 19.47 25.66
CA GLY A 124 -10.73 18.40 26.62
C GLY A 124 -10.89 17.03 25.96
N ASP A 125 -9.89 16.19 26.17
CA ASP A 125 -9.99 14.74 26.00
C ASP A 125 -10.70 14.19 27.25
N GLU A 126 -12.00 13.91 27.13
CA GLU A 126 -12.76 13.23 28.18
C GLU A 126 -12.63 11.72 27.99
N SER A 127 -11.66 11.12 28.70
CA SER A 127 -11.69 9.69 29.00
C SER A 127 -12.97 9.37 29.76
N GLN A 128 -13.95 8.71 29.12
CA GLN A 128 -15.13 8.22 29.82
C GLN A 128 -14.74 7.18 30.89
N PRO A 129 -15.41 7.12 32.04
CA PRO A 129 -15.05 6.26 33.17
C PRO A 129 -15.19 4.74 32.92
N ASN A 130 -15.48 4.32 31.69
CA ASN A 130 -15.72 2.92 31.31
C ASN A 130 -14.50 2.23 30.67
N GLY A 131 -13.34 2.89 30.56
CA GLY A 131 -12.12 2.27 30.02
C GLY A 131 -12.17 1.91 28.53
N ILE A 132 -13.09 2.50 27.76
CA ILE A 132 -13.14 2.35 26.30
C ILE A 132 -12.15 3.35 25.70
N VAL A 133 -11.04 2.85 25.17
CA VAL A 133 -10.09 3.64 24.38
C VAL A 133 -10.80 4.05 23.08
N ARG A 134 -10.95 5.36 22.85
CA ARG A 134 -11.47 5.89 21.59
C ARG A 134 -10.30 6.21 20.67
N HIS A 135 -10.20 5.50 19.56
CA HIS A 135 -9.22 5.81 18.52
C HIS A 135 -9.73 6.90 17.58
N ARG A 136 -8.83 7.70 17.00
CA ARG A 136 -9.19 8.71 15.99
C ARG A 136 -9.89 8.11 14.77
N THR A 137 -10.80 8.90 14.20
CA THR A 137 -11.59 8.57 12.99
C THR A 137 -11.27 9.48 11.81
N SER A 138 -10.29 10.37 11.96
CA SER A 138 -9.82 11.29 10.93
C SER A 138 -8.37 11.68 11.22
N LEU A 139 -7.62 12.08 10.19
CA LEU A 139 -6.31 12.72 10.38
C LEU A 139 -6.49 14.20 10.77
N PRO A 140 -5.45 14.86 11.32
CA PRO A 140 -5.49 16.27 11.67
C PRO A 140 -5.70 17.22 10.49
N ALA A 141 -5.21 16.83 9.30
CA ALA A 141 -5.39 17.56 8.05
C ALA A 141 -5.81 16.62 6.90
N PRO A 142 -6.59 17.12 5.93
CA PRO A 142 -6.89 16.36 4.71
C PRO A 142 -5.64 16.23 3.82
N MET A 143 -5.68 15.28 2.90
CA MET A 143 -4.64 15.12 1.89
C MET A 143 -4.58 16.32 0.94
N PHE A 144 -3.37 16.61 0.46
CA PHE A 144 -3.14 17.65 -0.53
C PHE A 144 -3.68 17.23 -1.91
N SER A 145 -4.14 18.21 -2.67
CA SER A 145 -4.50 18.02 -4.08
C SER A 145 -3.27 17.55 -4.87
N ARG A 146 -3.32 16.31 -5.37
CA ARG A 146 -2.28 15.79 -6.28
C ARG A 146 -2.44 16.29 -7.71
N ASN A 147 -3.57 16.95 -8.02
CA ASN A 147 -3.88 17.40 -9.38
C ASN A 147 -2.97 18.53 -9.87
N ASP A 148 -2.33 19.24 -8.94
CA ASP A 148 -1.42 20.34 -9.25
C ASP A 148 0.01 19.85 -9.58
N PHE A 149 0.28 18.55 -9.43
CA PHE A 149 1.62 17.96 -9.59
C PHE A 149 1.59 16.71 -10.49
N SER A 150 2.20 16.81 -11.66
CA SER A 150 2.38 15.66 -12.55
C SER A 150 3.64 14.88 -12.18
N ILE A 151 3.53 13.57 -11.95
CA ILE A 151 4.70 12.66 -11.80
C ILE A 151 5.60 12.76 -13.04
N TRP A 152 5.01 12.91 -14.23
CA TRP A 152 5.76 13.16 -15.45
C TRP A 152 6.59 14.45 -15.40
N SER A 153 6.14 15.52 -14.74
CA SER A 153 6.97 16.73 -14.59
C SER A 153 8.26 16.47 -13.80
N ILE A 154 8.26 15.47 -12.92
CA ILE A 154 9.43 15.03 -12.14
C ILE A 154 10.25 14.05 -12.97
N LEU A 155 9.63 13.02 -13.55
CA LEU A 155 10.32 12.07 -14.44
C LEU A 155 10.97 12.78 -15.63
N ARG A 156 10.33 13.80 -16.21
CA ARG A 156 10.85 14.64 -17.29
C ARG A 156 12.09 15.43 -16.87
N LYS A 157 12.08 16.03 -15.68
CA LYS A 157 13.26 16.71 -15.09
C LYS A 157 14.44 15.75 -14.86
N CYS A 158 14.18 14.45 -14.92
CA CYS A 158 15.16 13.39 -14.71
C CYS A 158 15.49 12.61 -16.01
N ILE A 159 15.00 13.05 -17.17
CA ILE A 159 15.41 12.46 -18.47
C ILE A 159 16.90 12.71 -18.67
N GLY A 160 17.68 11.64 -18.76
CA GLY A 160 19.15 11.67 -18.83
C GLY A 160 19.87 11.41 -17.50
N MET A 161 19.13 11.27 -16.40
CA MET A 161 19.63 10.80 -15.10
C MET A 161 19.19 9.35 -14.87
N GLU A 162 19.94 8.59 -14.07
CA GLU A 162 19.49 7.27 -13.61
C GLU A 162 18.23 7.43 -12.73
N LEU A 163 17.15 6.72 -13.08
CA LEU A 163 15.85 6.75 -12.39
C LEU A 163 15.97 6.52 -10.88
N SER A 164 17.02 5.83 -10.46
CA SER A 164 17.27 5.51 -9.08
C SER A 164 17.57 6.76 -8.25
N LYS A 165 18.25 7.76 -8.83
CA LYS A 165 18.75 9.00 -8.19
C LYS A 165 17.69 10.04 -7.81
N ILE A 166 16.41 9.73 -7.99
CA ILE A 166 15.29 10.67 -7.85
C ILE A 166 14.61 10.49 -6.50
N THR A 167 14.63 11.51 -5.65
CA THR A 167 13.78 11.56 -4.44
C THR A 167 12.33 11.76 -4.84
N MET A 168 11.46 10.87 -4.38
CA MET A 168 10.04 11.06 -4.59
C MET A 168 9.59 12.25 -3.75
N PRO A 169 8.99 13.30 -4.33
CA PRO A 169 8.50 14.43 -3.55
C PRO A 169 7.45 13.99 -2.54
N VAL A 170 7.45 14.62 -1.36
CA VAL A 170 6.57 14.26 -0.22
C VAL A 170 5.09 14.25 -0.61
N ILE A 171 4.66 15.02 -1.60
CA ILE A 171 3.27 15.05 -2.05
C ILE A 171 2.75 13.72 -2.62
N PHE A 172 3.64 12.84 -3.11
CA PHE A 172 3.26 11.49 -3.55
C PHE A 172 3.25 10.48 -2.40
N ASN A 173 3.75 10.89 -1.24
CA ASN A 173 3.66 10.06 -0.06
C ASN A 173 2.23 10.07 0.50
N GLU A 174 2.05 9.21 1.48
CA GLU A 174 0.98 9.23 2.45
C GLU A 174 1.63 9.28 3.85
N PRO A 175 0.93 9.77 4.88
CA PRO A 175 1.52 9.98 6.20
C PRO A 175 1.63 8.67 7.02
N LEU A 176 2.18 7.62 6.42
CA LEU A 176 2.51 6.35 7.07
C LEU A 176 3.89 5.87 6.64
N SER A 177 4.64 5.28 7.57
CA SER A 177 5.85 4.51 7.29
C SER A 177 5.47 3.18 6.60
N PHE A 178 6.38 2.61 5.83
CA PHE A 178 6.16 1.26 5.28
C PHE A 178 5.98 0.21 6.41
N LEU A 179 6.56 0.43 7.59
CA LEU A 179 6.36 -0.43 8.77
C LEU A 179 4.88 -0.42 9.24
N GLN A 180 4.24 0.75 9.17
CA GLN A 180 2.81 0.89 9.45
C GLN A 180 1.96 0.26 8.33
N ARG A 181 2.33 0.46 7.06
CA ARG A 181 1.65 -0.18 5.92
C ARG A 181 1.66 -1.71 6.02
N LEU A 182 2.77 -2.31 6.48
CA LEU A 182 2.84 -3.76 6.74
C LEU A 182 1.93 -4.19 7.89
N THR A 183 1.74 -3.34 8.89
CA THR A 183 0.87 -3.64 10.05
C THR A 183 -0.60 -3.77 9.66
N GLU A 184 -1.02 -3.19 8.53
CA GLU A 184 -2.38 -3.37 7.97
C GLU A 184 -2.70 -4.83 7.63
N TYR A 185 -1.71 -5.72 7.52
CA TYR A 185 -1.93 -7.17 7.43
C TYR A 185 -2.79 -7.69 8.58
N MET A 186 -2.75 -7.02 9.73
CA MET A 186 -3.48 -7.40 10.95
C MET A 186 -4.89 -6.82 11.05
N GLU A 187 -5.38 -6.07 10.06
CA GLU A 187 -6.73 -5.45 10.11
C GLU A 187 -7.84 -6.50 10.34
N HIS A 188 -7.69 -7.70 9.75
CA HIS A 188 -8.67 -8.77 9.81
C HIS A 188 -8.22 -9.94 10.70
N THR A 189 -7.52 -9.66 11.80
CA THR A 189 -6.98 -10.67 12.75
C THR A 189 -8.05 -11.63 13.29
N TYR A 190 -9.33 -11.24 13.31
CA TYR A 190 -10.43 -12.13 13.69
C TYR A 190 -10.48 -13.43 12.86
N LEU A 191 -9.98 -13.43 11.62
CA LEU A 191 -9.87 -14.64 10.79
C LEU A 191 -8.86 -15.64 11.35
N ILE A 192 -7.76 -15.17 11.95
CA ILE A 192 -6.81 -16.02 12.67
C ILE A 192 -7.49 -16.63 13.90
N HIS A 193 -8.25 -15.84 14.66
CA HIS A 193 -8.98 -16.35 15.81
C HIS A 193 -10.07 -17.38 15.43
N GLN A 194 -10.74 -17.18 14.29
CA GLN A 194 -11.66 -18.18 13.72
C GLN A 194 -10.93 -19.46 13.33
N ALA A 195 -9.74 -19.36 12.72
CA ALA A 195 -8.89 -20.52 12.45
C ALA A 195 -8.54 -21.25 13.76
N ASN A 196 -8.13 -20.52 14.80
CA ASN A 196 -7.82 -21.11 16.11
C ASN A 196 -9.01 -21.82 16.78
N ALA A 197 -10.23 -21.35 16.53
CA ALA A 197 -11.46 -21.98 17.04
C ALA A 197 -11.86 -23.23 16.24
N ALA A 198 -11.47 -23.34 14.96
CA ALA A 198 -11.86 -24.44 14.08
C ALA A 198 -11.08 -25.73 14.37
N SER A 199 -11.82 -26.83 14.60
CA SER A 199 -11.23 -28.14 14.92
C SER A 199 -10.73 -28.90 13.69
N ASP A 200 -11.41 -28.73 12.55
CA ASP A 200 -11.03 -29.36 11.27
C ASP A 200 -9.93 -28.56 10.57
N SER A 201 -8.91 -29.23 10.02
CA SER A 201 -7.75 -28.59 9.40
C SER A 201 -8.07 -27.88 8.08
N VAL A 202 -9.06 -28.38 7.32
CA VAL A 202 -9.53 -27.72 6.11
C VAL A 202 -10.30 -26.46 6.48
N GLU A 203 -11.15 -26.48 7.51
CA GLU A 203 -11.82 -25.26 8.01
C GLU A 203 -10.79 -24.21 8.48
N ARG A 204 -9.70 -24.63 9.13
CA ARG A 204 -8.58 -23.71 9.43
C ARG A 204 -7.96 -23.14 8.17
N MET A 205 -7.65 -23.98 7.19
CA MET A 205 -7.07 -23.55 5.91
C MET A 205 -7.95 -22.52 5.20
N LYS A 206 -9.28 -22.65 5.25
CA LYS A 206 -10.21 -21.64 4.70
C LYS A 206 -10.04 -20.28 5.38
N CYS A 207 -9.97 -20.27 6.70
CA CYS A 207 -9.79 -19.04 7.48
C CYS A 207 -8.41 -18.41 7.21
N VAL A 208 -7.35 -19.21 7.14
CA VAL A 208 -5.99 -18.73 6.82
C VAL A 208 -5.91 -18.18 5.39
N ALA A 209 -6.55 -18.85 4.43
CA ALA A 209 -6.63 -18.34 3.05
C ALA A 209 -7.39 -17.01 2.97
N ALA A 210 -8.49 -16.87 3.72
CA ALA A 210 -9.22 -15.62 3.82
C ALA A 210 -8.38 -14.52 4.45
N PHE A 211 -7.63 -14.85 5.51
CA PHE A 211 -6.70 -13.92 6.15
C PHE A 211 -5.63 -13.44 5.17
N ALA A 212 -4.98 -14.36 4.44
CA ALA A 212 -3.94 -14.03 3.46
C ALA A 212 -4.43 -13.08 2.34
N VAL A 213 -5.67 -13.25 1.86
CA VAL A 213 -6.28 -12.31 0.90
C VAL A 213 -6.64 -10.98 1.55
N SER A 214 -7.23 -11.01 2.75
CA SER A 214 -7.64 -9.81 3.47
C SER A 214 -6.47 -8.90 3.87
N ALA A 215 -5.30 -9.48 4.13
CA ALA A 215 -4.09 -8.75 4.53
C ALA A 215 -3.63 -7.75 3.45
N VAL A 216 -3.93 -8.03 2.18
CA VAL A 216 -3.56 -7.17 1.05
C VAL A 216 -4.75 -6.39 0.49
N ALA A 217 -5.91 -6.40 1.16
CA ALA A 217 -7.14 -5.78 0.65
C ALA A 217 -7.14 -4.24 0.73
N SER A 218 -6.51 -3.66 1.77
CA SER A 218 -6.54 -2.21 2.04
C SER A 218 -5.85 -1.36 0.97
N GLN A 219 -5.14 -1.98 0.03
CA GLN A 219 -4.30 -1.31 -0.97
C GLN A 219 -5.11 -0.63 -2.09
N TRP A 220 -6.37 -1.00 -2.30
CA TRP A 220 -7.21 -0.42 -3.35
C TRP A 220 -7.30 1.11 -3.20
N GLU A 221 -7.20 1.89 -4.28
CA GLU A 221 -7.16 3.38 -4.29
C GLU A 221 -6.04 4.04 -3.46
N ARG A 222 -5.22 3.29 -2.71
CA ARG A 222 -4.14 3.83 -1.89
C ARG A 222 -2.85 4.01 -2.68
N THR A 223 -2.93 4.92 -3.64
CA THR A 223 -1.86 5.27 -4.59
C THR A 223 -0.72 6.08 -3.95
N GLY A 224 -0.85 6.49 -2.69
CA GLY A 224 0.23 7.12 -1.95
C GLY A 224 1.36 6.15 -1.61
N LYS A 225 2.60 6.59 -1.81
CA LYS A 225 3.79 5.84 -1.41
C LYS A 225 3.99 5.97 0.11
N PRO A 226 4.03 4.90 0.91
CA PRO A 226 4.44 5.03 2.31
C PRO A 226 5.88 5.56 2.40
N PHE A 227 6.22 6.24 3.48
CA PHE A 227 7.59 6.68 3.72
C PHE A 227 8.51 5.46 3.82
N ASN A 228 9.66 5.54 3.14
CA ASN A 228 10.70 4.51 3.26
C ASN A 228 11.27 4.58 4.69
N PRO A 229 11.21 3.49 5.48
CA PRO A 229 11.69 3.52 6.85
C PRO A 229 13.21 3.76 6.90
N LEU A 230 13.67 4.48 7.92
CA LEU A 230 15.10 4.61 8.18
C LEU A 230 15.66 3.29 8.74
N LEU A 231 16.94 2.99 8.51
CA LEU A 231 17.60 1.81 9.09
C LEU A 231 17.54 1.87 10.63
N GLY A 232 16.97 0.83 11.26
CA GLY A 232 16.73 0.80 12.69
C GLY A 232 15.46 1.51 13.15
N GLU A 233 14.67 2.07 12.24
CA GLU A 233 13.30 2.51 12.52
C GLU A 233 12.47 1.32 13.00
N THR A 234 11.64 1.56 14.00
CA THR A 234 10.73 0.57 14.57
C THR A 234 9.29 1.06 14.50
N TYR A 235 8.35 0.14 14.61
CA TYR A 235 6.95 0.48 14.86
C TYR A 235 6.30 -0.59 15.71
N GLU A 236 5.59 -0.19 16.75
CA GLU A 236 4.73 -1.09 17.53
C GLU A 236 3.24 -0.79 17.40
N LEU A 237 2.42 -1.82 17.56
CA LEU A 237 0.98 -1.69 17.71
C LEU A 237 0.47 -2.71 18.71
N VAL A 238 -0.27 -2.25 19.72
CA VAL A 238 -1.03 -3.12 20.63
C VAL A 238 -2.51 -2.85 20.41
N ARG A 239 -3.28 -3.89 20.11
CA ARG A 239 -4.74 -3.82 19.92
C ARG A 239 -5.41 -4.83 20.83
N GLU A 240 -5.72 -4.39 22.05
CA GLU A 240 -6.39 -5.23 23.04
C GLU A 240 -7.77 -5.69 22.57
N ASP A 241 -8.49 -4.82 21.87
CA ASP A 241 -9.80 -5.07 21.26
C ASP A 241 -9.75 -6.13 20.15
N LEU A 242 -8.64 -6.18 19.39
CA LEU A 242 -8.40 -7.18 18.35
C LEU A 242 -7.56 -8.37 18.83
N GLY A 243 -7.07 -8.34 20.07
CA GLY A 243 -6.38 -9.46 20.70
C GLY A 243 -4.94 -9.72 20.25
N PHE A 244 -4.21 -8.72 19.75
CA PHE A 244 -2.81 -8.90 19.32
C PHE A 244 -1.88 -7.73 19.71
N ARG A 245 -0.58 -8.01 19.66
CA ARG A 245 0.48 -6.99 19.62
C ARG A 245 1.46 -7.29 18.49
N LEU A 246 2.05 -6.25 17.89
CA LEU A 246 2.98 -6.33 16.78
C LEU A 246 4.16 -5.39 17.01
N ILE A 247 5.35 -5.85 16.61
CA ILE A 247 6.56 -5.05 16.46
C ILE A 247 7.14 -5.27 15.06
N SER A 248 7.60 -4.20 14.43
CA SER A 248 8.40 -4.24 13.21
C SER A 248 9.66 -3.37 13.31
N GLU A 249 10.68 -3.75 12.54
CA GLU A 249 11.97 -3.05 12.45
C GLU A 249 12.42 -3.00 10.98
N GLN A 250 12.99 -1.86 10.56
CA GLN A 250 13.74 -1.78 9.32
C GLN A 250 15.13 -2.38 9.53
N VAL A 251 15.25 -3.67 9.22
CA VAL A 251 16.44 -4.48 9.49
C VAL A 251 17.56 -4.29 8.46
N SER A 252 17.21 -3.83 7.26
CA SER A 252 18.17 -3.50 6.20
C SER A 252 17.67 -2.34 5.35
N HIS A 253 18.60 -1.54 4.81
CA HIS A 253 18.28 -0.46 3.87
C HIS A 253 18.78 -0.76 2.44
N HIS A 254 19.77 -1.64 2.27
CA HIS A 254 20.29 -2.07 0.97
C HIS A 254 20.49 -3.59 0.94
N PRO A 255 19.51 -4.37 0.43
CA PRO A 255 18.17 -3.94 -0.01
C PRO A 255 17.29 -3.50 1.19
N PRO A 256 16.20 -2.73 0.96
CA PRO A 256 15.27 -2.33 2.01
C PRO A 256 14.45 -3.53 2.49
N VAL A 257 14.73 -4.02 3.70
CA VAL A 257 14.01 -5.14 4.31
C VAL A 257 13.37 -4.66 5.61
N SER A 258 12.05 -4.88 5.72
CA SER A 258 11.28 -4.63 6.93
C SER A 258 10.86 -5.97 7.53
N ALA A 259 11.26 -6.26 8.76
CA ALA A 259 10.84 -7.45 9.50
C ALA A 259 9.69 -7.10 10.44
N PHE A 260 8.76 -8.03 10.63
CA PHE A 260 7.66 -7.85 11.57
C PHE A 260 7.36 -9.15 12.33
N HIS A 261 6.83 -8.99 13.54
CA HIS A 261 6.40 -10.07 14.41
C HIS A 261 5.17 -9.63 15.19
N ALA A 262 4.10 -10.39 15.04
CA ALA A 262 2.86 -10.23 15.78
C ALA A 262 2.55 -11.50 16.58
N GLU A 263 2.02 -11.31 17.78
CA GLU A 263 1.59 -12.40 18.64
C GLU A 263 0.20 -12.10 19.22
N GLY A 264 -0.63 -13.14 19.29
CA GLY A 264 -1.91 -13.05 19.97
C GLY A 264 -1.68 -12.80 21.47
N LEU A 265 -2.45 -11.90 22.09
CA LEU A 265 -2.32 -11.57 23.52
C LEU A 265 -2.61 -12.78 24.42
N LYS A 266 -3.36 -13.77 23.92
CA LYS A 266 -3.63 -15.05 24.58
C LYS A 266 -2.61 -16.13 24.23
N LYS A 267 -1.53 -15.78 23.53
CA LYS A 267 -0.50 -16.70 23.00
C LYS A 267 -1.10 -17.80 22.12
N ASP A 268 -2.16 -17.47 21.39
CA ASP A 268 -2.92 -18.40 20.56
C ASP A 268 -2.44 -18.43 19.10
N PHE A 269 -1.71 -17.43 18.64
CA PHE A 269 -1.04 -17.43 17.33
C PHE A 269 0.25 -16.59 17.35
N VAL A 270 1.11 -16.85 16.37
CA VAL A 270 2.25 -15.99 16.01
C VAL A 270 2.21 -15.74 14.51
N PHE A 271 2.34 -14.50 14.07
CA PHE A 271 2.34 -14.09 12.67
C PHE A 271 3.55 -13.23 12.38
N HIS A 272 4.43 -13.67 11.50
CA HIS A 272 5.71 -13.00 11.27
C HIS A 272 6.19 -13.16 9.83
N GLY A 273 7.18 -12.36 9.47
CA GLY A 273 7.87 -12.43 8.20
C GLY A 273 8.73 -11.20 7.97
N SER A 274 9.38 -11.17 6.82
CA SER A 274 10.18 -10.04 6.37
C SER A 274 9.86 -9.72 4.92
N ILE A 275 9.73 -8.43 4.58
CA ILE A 275 9.34 -7.97 3.25
C ILE A 275 10.42 -7.07 2.67
N TYR A 276 10.86 -7.42 1.46
CA TYR A 276 11.64 -6.60 0.55
C TYR A 276 10.80 -6.28 -0.70
N PRO A 277 10.26 -5.06 -0.84
CA PRO A 277 9.51 -4.67 -2.02
C PRO A 277 10.45 -4.38 -3.20
N LYS A 278 10.68 -5.37 -4.07
CA LYS A 278 11.50 -5.20 -5.26
C LYS A 278 10.70 -4.46 -6.33
N LEU A 279 11.14 -3.25 -6.70
CA LEU A 279 10.46 -2.43 -7.71
C LEU A 279 10.98 -2.73 -9.13
N LYS A 280 10.08 -2.66 -10.12
CA LYS A 280 10.37 -2.73 -11.55
C LYS A 280 9.53 -1.72 -12.30
N PHE A 281 10.15 -0.93 -13.17
CA PHE A 281 9.46 0.05 -14.00
C PHE A 281 9.20 -0.50 -15.39
N TRP A 282 7.94 -0.46 -15.83
CA TRP A 282 7.46 -0.98 -17.12
C TRP A 282 6.90 0.14 -18.02
N GLY A 283 7.56 1.29 -18.05
CA GLY A 283 7.16 2.43 -18.88
C GLY A 283 5.96 3.18 -18.31
N LYS A 284 4.75 2.60 -18.35
CA LYS A 284 3.52 3.24 -17.83
C LYS A 284 3.14 2.79 -16.41
N SER A 285 3.78 1.75 -15.90
CA SER A 285 3.44 1.13 -14.62
C SER A 285 4.69 0.81 -13.79
N VAL A 286 4.52 0.73 -12.47
CA VAL A 286 5.54 0.25 -11.54
C VAL A 286 5.01 -1.00 -10.85
N GLU A 287 5.78 -2.08 -10.95
CA GLU A 287 5.51 -3.31 -10.20
C GLU A 287 6.34 -3.32 -8.92
N ALA A 288 5.70 -3.62 -7.81
CA ALA A 288 6.31 -3.90 -6.52
C ALA A 288 6.08 -5.39 -6.21
N GLU A 289 7.15 -6.17 -6.31
CA GLU A 289 7.16 -7.58 -5.94
C GLU A 289 7.57 -7.71 -4.45
N PRO A 290 6.65 -8.07 -3.54
CA PRO A 290 6.96 -8.21 -2.12
C PRO A 290 7.72 -9.51 -1.87
N LYS A 291 9.05 -9.48 -1.97
CA LYS A 291 9.92 -10.63 -1.67
C LYS A 291 9.92 -10.88 -0.16
N GLY A 292 9.61 -12.12 0.23
CA GLY A 292 9.50 -12.46 1.63
C GLY A 292 8.56 -13.63 1.85
N ILE A 293 8.83 -14.45 2.86
CA ILE A 293 7.92 -15.50 3.27
C ILE A 293 7.14 -14.99 4.48
N ILE A 294 5.83 -15.11 4.41
CA ILE A 294 4.93 -14.88 5.51
C ILE A 294 4.69 -16.20 6.23
N THR A 295 4.74 -16.17 7.56
CA THR A 295 4.54 -17.33 8.43
C THR A 295 3.45 -17.04 9.45
N LEU A 296 2.46 -17.93 9.53
CA LEU A 296 1.45 -17.95 10.58
C LEU A 296 1.55 -19.27 11.34
N GLU A 297 1.74 -19.21 12.65
CA GLU A 297 1.80 -20.35 13.54
C GLU A 297 0.56 -20.37 14.42
N LEU A 298 -0.06 -21.56 14.54
CA LEU A 298 -1.18 -21.83 15.44
C LEU A 298 -0.71 -22.86 16.50
N PRO A 299 -0.12 -22.41 17.64
CA PRO A 299 0.48 -23.29 18.65
C PRO A 299 -0.46 -24.36 19.20
N ARG A 300 -1.76 -24.05 19.33
CA ARG A 300 -2.79 -25.00 19.79
C ARG A 300 -2.78 -26.30 18.97
N TYR A 301 -2.53 -26.20 17.67
CA TYR A 301 -2.50 -27.33 16.77
C TYR A 301 -1.09 -27.76 16.40
N ASN A 302 -0.04 -27.07 16.85
CA ASN A 302 1.33 -27.27 16.38
C ASN A 302 1.40 -27.20 14.84
N GLU A 303 0.69 -26.24 14.26
CA GLU A 303 0.59 -26.02 12.81
C GLU A 303 1.25 -24.71 12.43
N ALA A 304 1.90 -24.70 11.27
CA ALA A 304 2.46 -23.50 10.67
C ALA A 304 2.05 -23.44 9.21
N TYR A 305 1.73 -22.23 8.77
CA TYR A 305 1.30 -21.90 7.43
C TYR A 305 2.27 -20.91 6.82
N THR A 306 2.72 -21.15 5.59
CA THR A 306 3.57 -20.19 4.89
C THR A 306 3.04 -19.86 3.51
N TRP A 307 3.22 -18.60 3.10
CA TRP A 307 2.91 -18.12 1.75
C TRP A 307 3.78 -16.92 1.37
N THR A 308 3.67 -16.47 0.12
CA THR A 308 4.24 -15.22 -0.38
C THR A 308 3.11 -14.34 -0.89
N ASN A 309 3.23 -13.02 -0.75
CA ASN A 309 2.20 -12.08 -1.19
C ASN A 309 2.22 -11.88 -2.72
N PRO A 310 1.08 -11.50 -3.34
CA PRO A 310 1.01 -11.22 -4.78
C PRO A 310 1.80 -9.96 -5.14
N THR A 311 2.15 -9.83 -6.42
CA THR A 311 2.75 -8.60 -6.95
C THR A 311 1.70 -7.49 -6.95
N CYS A 312 2.11 -6.29 -6.52
CA CYS A 312 1.32 -5.08 -6.62
C CYS A 312 1.80 -4.27 -7.83
N CYS A 313 0.89 -3.75 -8.64
CA CYS A 313 1.20 -2.92 -9.79
C CYS A 313 0.46 -1.59 -9.69
N VAL A 314 1.20 -0.49 -9.80
CA VAL A 314 0.64 0.86 -9.91
C VAL A 314 0.69 1.26 -11.37
N HIS A 315 -0.48 1.47 -11.97
CA HIS A 315 -0.62 1.85 -13.37
C HIS A 315 -0.72 3.35 -13.55
N ASN A 316 -0.50 3.81 -14.79
CA ASN A 316 -0.62 5.21 -15.21
C ASN A 316 0.31 6.17 -14.44
N ILE A 317 1.51 5.72 -14.08
CA ILE A 317 2.45 6.55 -13.29
C ILE A 317 3.02 7.75 -14.05
N ILE A 318 2.85 7.80 -15.38
CA ILE A 318 3.28 8.93 -16.22
C ILE A 318 2.11 9.89 -16.47
N VAL A 319 1.02 9.38 -17.05
CA VAL A 319 -0.17 10.15 -17.45
C VAL A 319 -1.40 9.29 -17.20
N GLY A 320 -2.48 9.94 -16.75
CA GLY A 320 -3.77 9.32 -16.45
C GLY A 320 -4.03 9.17 -14.95
N GLN A 321 -5.19 8.61 -14.62
CA GLN A 321 -5.55 8.32 -13.24
C GLN A 321 -4.76 7.10 -12.73
N LEU A 322 -4.01 7.28 -11.64
CA LEU A 322 -3.31 6.20 -10.95
C LEU A 322 -4.31 5.17 -10.43
N TRP A 323 -4.01 3.89 -10.63
CA TRP A 323 -4.78 2.80 -10.04
C TRP A 323 -3.89 1.62 -9.70
N ILE A 324 -4.36 0.80 -8.75
CA ILE A 324 -3.60 -0.30 -8.19
C ILE A 324 -4.23 -1.62 -8.62
N GLU A 325 -3.37 -2.54 -9.02
CA GLU A 325 -3.72 -3.91 -9.30
C GLU A 325 -2.87 -4.85 -8.44
N GLN A 326 -3.43 -6.02 -8.11
CA GLN A 326 -2.64 -7.12 -7.57
C GLN A 326 -2.87 -8.38 -8.39
N TYR A 327 -1.78 -9.05 -8.73
CA TYR A 327 -1.83 -10.28 -9.52
C TYR A 327 -0.72 -11.25 -9.11
N GLY A 328 -0.86 -12.51 -9.53
CA GLY A 328 0.11 -13.57 -9.26
C GLY A 328 -0.49 -14.74 -8.48
N ASN A 329 0.34 -15.74 -8.23
CA ASN A 329 -0.07 -16.95 -7.52
C ASN A 329 0.34 -16.86 -6.06
N LEU A 330 -0.60 -17.13 -5.15
CA LEU A 330 -0.38 -17.25 -3.72
C LEU A 330 -0.70 -18.70 -3.32
N GLU A 331 0.28 -19.40 -2.76
CA GLU A 331 0.10 -20.75 -2.20
C GLU A 331 0.28 -20.71 -0.68
N VAL A 332 -0.79 -21.01 0.06
CA VAL A 332 -0.74 -21.24 1.51
C VAL A 332 -0.49 -22.72 1.75
N LEU A 333 0.64 -23.05 2.37
CA LEU A 333 1.01 -24.43 2.72
C LEU A 333 0.91 -24.65 4.23
N ASN A 334 0.13 -25.65 4.67
CA ASN A 334 0.18 -26.15 6.05
C ASN A 334 1.29 -27.21 6.19
N HIS A 335 2.34 -26.89 6.93
CA HIS A 335 3.52 -27.75 7.08
C HIS A 335 3.27 -29.02 7.88
N LYS A 336 2.22 -29.06 8.71
CA LYS A 336 1.88 -30.23 9.53
C LYS A 336 0.99 -31.21 8.77
N THR A 337 -0.08 -30.72 8.14
CA THR A 337 -1.09 -31.57 7.50
C THR A 337 -0.78 -31.84 6.02
N GLY A 338 0.05 -30.99 5.39
CA GLY A 338 0.37 -31.06 3.97
C GLY A 338 -0.73 -30.50 3.05
N GLU A 339 -1.81 -29.94 3.62
CA GLU A 339 -2.86 -29.25 2.88
C GLU A 339 -2.31 -27.98 2.23
N ARG A 340 -2.87 -27.63 1.07
CA ARG A 340 -2.48 -26.45 0.30
C ARG A 340 -3.69 -25.67 -0.17
N CYS A 341 -3.66 -24.36 -0.04
CA CYS A 341 -4.61 -23.48 -0.73
C CYS A 341 -3.87 -22.73 -1.84
N CYS A 342 -4.26 -22.97 -3.08
CA CYS A 342 -3.69 -22.30 -4.25
C CYS A 342 -4.67 -21.21 -4.71
N LEU A 343 -4.27 -19.94 -4.62
CA LEU A 343 -5.02 -18.77 -5.04
C LEU A 343 -4.31 -18.08 -6.21
N ASN A 344 -5.10 -17.65 -7.20
CA ASN A 344 -4.63 -16.91 -8.36
C ASN A 344 -5.31 -15.56 -8.40
N PHE A 345 -4.52 -14.50 -8.14
CA PHE A 345 -4.90 -13.11 -8.33
C PHE A 345 -4.80 -12.81 -9.82
N LYS A 346 -5.96 -12.65 -10.44
CA LYS A 346 -6.06 -12.50 -11.89
C LYS A 346 -5.60 -11.11 -12.31
N PRO A 347 -4.73 -11.00 -13.34
CA PRO A 347 -4.52 -9.73 -13.98
C PRO A 347 -5.79 -9.31 -14.73
N CYS A 348 -6.00 -8.00 -14.84
CA CYS A 348 -7.12 -7.27 -15.43
C CYS A 348 -7.46 -7.78 -16.84
N GLY A 349 -6.43 -8.14 -17.62
CA GLY A 349 -6.53 -8.64 -18.98
C GLY A 349 -6.97 -7.56 -19.98
N LEU A 350 -7.04 -7.92 -21.27
CA LEU A 350 -7.28 -6.98 -22.38
C LEU A 350 -8.66 -6.28 -22.36
N PHE A 351 -9.61 -6.75 -21.55
CA PHE A 351 -10.97 -6.21 -21.49
C PHE A 351 -11.44 -5.91 -20.06
N GLY A 352 -10.54 -5.90 -19.08
CA GLY A 352 -10.85 -5.57 -17.70
C GLY A 352 -11.76 -6.53 -16.93
N LYS A 353 -12.29 -7.58 -17.58
CA LYS A 353 -13.24 -8.52 -16.98
C LYS A 353 -12.72 -9.25 -15.74
N GLU A 354 -11.41 -9.39 -15.62
CA GLU A 354 -10.75 -10.13 -14.56
C GLU A 354 -10.24 -9.23 -13.43
N LEU A 355 -10.50 -7.92 -13.51
CA LEU A 355 -10.02 -6.94 -12.55
C LEU A 355 -10.38 -7.35 -11.11
N HIS A 356 -9.32 -7.45 -10.30
CA HIS A 356 -9.33 -7.83 -8.89
C HIS A 356 -9.82 -9.23 -8.55
N LYS A 357 -10.14 -10.07 -9.54
CA LYS A 357 -10.63 -11.42 -9.28
C LYS A 357 -9.56 -12.26 -8.60
N VAL A 358 -9.99 -13.00 -7.59
CA VAL A 358 -9.19 -14.04 -6.95
C VAL A 358 -9.95 -15.34 -7.10
N GLU A 359 -9.30 -16.35 -7.66
CA GLU A 359 -9.86 -17.69 -7.79
C GLU A 359 -8.86 -18.74 -7.31
N GLY A 360 -9.34 -19.81 -6.71
CA GLY A 360 -8.45 -20.84 -6.22
C GLY A 360 -9.16 -22.07 -5.69
N TYR A 361 -8.41 -22.89 -4.98
CA TYR A 361 -8.89 -24.16 -4.43
C TYR A 361 -8.03 -24.65 -3.29
N ILE A 362 -8.63 -25.49 -2.42
CA ILE A 362 -7.91 -26.20 -1.37
C ILE A 362 -7.67 -27.64 -1.82
N LEU A 363 -6.44 -28.10 -1.67
CA LEU A 363 -6.00 -29.48 -1.82
C LEU A 363 -5.78 -30.10 -0.44
N ASP A 364 -6.28 -31.31 -0.25
CA ASP A 364 -5.90 -32.15 0.88
C ASP A 364 -4.48 -32.74 0.70
N LYS A 365 -4.01 -33.46 1.72
CA LYS A 365 -2.71 -34.17 1.68
C LYS A 365 -2.55 -35.16 0.53
N SER A 366 -3.66 -35.66 -0.02
CA SER A 366 -3.70 -36.58 -1.16
C SER A 366 -3.76 -35.84 -2.50
N LYS A 367 -3.57 -34.50 -2.48
CA LYS A 367 -3.68 -33.61 -3.64
C LYS A 367 -5.07 -33.63 -4.28
N LYS A 368 -6.09 -34.03 -3.54
CA LYS A 368 -7.48 -34.00 -4.01
C LYS A 368 -8.06 -32.62 -3.70
N LYS A 369 -8.70 -32.03 -4.70
CA LYS A 369 -9.43 -30.77 -4.57
C LYS A 369 -10.66 -30.96 -3.69
N VAL A 370 -10.73 -30.24 -2.58
CA VAL A 370 -11.81 -30.31 -1.59
C VAL A 370 -12.89 -29.28 -1.89
N CYS A 371 -12.49 -28.05 -2.20
CA CYS A 371 -13.39 -26.93 -2.44
C CYS A 371 -12.72 -25.90 -3.36
N SER A 372 -13.52 -24.98 -3.90
CA SER A 372 -13.03 -23.85 -4.69
C SER A 372 -13.31 -22.54 -3.97
N LEU A 373 -12.36 -21.61 -4.04
CA LEU A 373 -12.50 -20.25 -3.53
C LEU A 373 -12.62 -19.30 -4.71
N TYR A 374 -13.43 -18.26 -4.55
CA TYR A 374 -13.58 -17.21 -5.55
C TYR A 374 -14.00 -15.89 -4.91
N GLY A 375 -13.71 -14.78 -5.57
CA GLY A 375 -14.13 -13.47 -5.12
C GLY A 375 -13.30 -12.36 -5.74
N LYS A 376 -13.21 -11.24 -5.04
CA LYS A 376 -12.33 -10.11 -5.40
C LYS A 376 -11.62 -9.61 -4.15
N TRP A 377 -10.33 -9.38 -4.24
CA TRP A 377 -9.52 -8.91 -3.10
C TRP A 377 -9.90 -7.50 -2.64
N THR A 378 -10.68 -6.76 -3.44
CA THR A 378 -11.24 -5.45 -3.09
C THR A 378 -12.64 -5.52 -2.45
N GLU A 379 -13.27 -6.69 -2.37
CA GLU A 379 -14.67 -6.81 -1.95
C GLU A 379 -14.88 -7.94 -0.92
N CYS A 380 -14.65 -9.20 -1.33
CA CYS A 380 -15.00 -10.37 -0.54
C CYS A 380 -14.40 -11.66 -1.10
N MET A 381 -14.39 -12.71 -0.28
CA MET A 381 -14.00 -14.06 -0.64
C MET A 381 -15.06 -15.07 -0.21
N TYR A 382 -15.43 -15.94 -1.13
CA TYR A 382 -16.38 -17.04 -0.95
C TYR A 382 -15.70 -18.39 -1.15
N ILE A 383 -16.33 -19.41 -0.59
CA ILE A 383 -16.02 -20.82 -0.86
C ILE A 383 -17.26 -21.54 -1.37
N VAL A 384 -17.05 -22.47 -2.28
CA VAL A 384 -18.13 -23.25 -2.90
C VAL A 384 -17.63 -24.65 -3.26
N ASP A 385 -18.56 -25.59 -3.41
CA ASP A 385 -18.25 -26.89 -3.99
C ASP A 385 -17.63 -26.75 -5.39
N SER A 386 -16.65 -27.60 -5.67
CA SER A 386 -15.87 -27.51 -6.90
C SER A 386 -16.69 -27.80 -8.15
N ALA A 387 -17.66 -28.72 -8.08
CA ALA A 387 -18.53 -29.01 -9.22
C ALA A 387 -19.51 -27.87 -9.49
N ALA A 388 -19.99 -27.20 -8.44
CA ALA A 388 -20.86 -26.03 -8.58
C ALA A 388 -20.17 -24.85 -9.26
N LEU A 389 -18.91 -24.55 -8.92
CA LEU A 389 -18.14 -23.51 -9.60
C LEU A 389 -17.93 -23.82 -11.09
N GLU A 390 -17.57 -25.07 -11.42
CA GLU A 390 -17.37 -25.49 -12.81
C GLU A 390 -18.67 -25.44 -13.63
N ALA A 391 -19.80 -25.80 -13.03
CA ALA A 391 -21.12 -25.67 -13.65
C ALA A 391 -21.43 -24.20 -13.98
N HIS A 392 -21.18 -23.29 -13.03
CA HIS A 392 -21.41 -21.86 -13.19
C HIS A 392 -20.52 -21.25 -14.29
N LYS A 393 -19.23 -21.61 -14.34
CA LYS A 393 -18.30 -21.18 -15.40
C LYS A 393 -18.75 -21.64 -16.80
N ARG A 394 -19.28 -22.86 -16.91
CA ARG A 394 -19.80 -23.38 -18.19
C ARG A 394 -21.06 -22.66 -18.65
N SER A 395 -21.96 -22.29 -17.74
CA SER A 395 -23.13 -21.46 -18.09
C SER A 395 -22.74 -20.05 -18.52
N GLY A 396 -21.75 -19.44 -17.85
CA GLY A 396 -21.24 -18.11 -18.20
C GLY A 396 -20.66 -18.07 -19.61
N LYS A 397 -19.77 -19.01 -19.96
CA LYS A 397 -19.19 -19.11 -21.32
C LYS A 397 -20.26 -19.27 -22.40
N ARG A 398 -21.26 -20.13 -22.18
CA ARG A 398 -22.38 -20.32 -23.12
C ARG A 398 -23.25 -19.06 -23.29
N ALA A 399 -23.34 -18.22 -22.25
CA ALA A 399 -24.07 -16.96 -22.32
C ALA A 399 -23.25 -15.89 -23.07
N GLU A 400 -21.94 -15.85 -22.88
CA GLU A 400 -21.03 -14.93 -23.59
C GLU A 400 -20.91 -15.28 -25.08
N GLU A 401 -20.77 -16.56 -25.45
CA GLU A 401 -20.75 -17.00 -26.85
C GLU A 401 -22.03 -16.64 -27.61
N LYS A 402 -23.17 -16.62 -26.92
CA LYS A 402 -24.45 -16.15 -27.49
C LYS A 402 -24.53 -14.63 -27.66
N LYS A 403 -23.76 -13.87 -26.87
CA LYS A 403 -23.66 -12.40 -26.97
C LYS A 403 -22.65 -11.97 -28.03
N SER A 404 -21.51 -12.65 -28.17
CA SER A 404 -20.46 -12.29 -29.15
C SER A 404 -20.91 -12.48 -30.61
N CYS A 405 -21.91 -13.32 -30.87
CA CYS A 405 -22.52 -13.44 -32.21
C CYS A 405 -23.31 -12.19 -32.66
N LYS A 406 -23.46 -11.15 -31.83
CA LYS A 406 -24.27 -9.94 -32.13
C LYS A 406 -23.51 -8.62 -32.21
N GLN A 407 -22.21 -8.58 -31.92
CA GLN A 407 -21.42 -7.34 -31.99
C GLN A 407 -20.06 -7.60 -32.63
N GLY A 408 -19.89 -7.10 -33.84
CA GLY A 408 -18.59 -6.97 -34.48
C GLY A 408 -18.39 -5.52 -34.93
N SER A 409 -17.33 -4.87 -34.44
CA SER A 409 -16.38 -4.06 -35.22
C SER A 409 -15.53 -3.17 -34.30
N GLY A 410 -14.21 -3.19 -34.58
CA GLY A 410 -13.25 -2.10 -34.38
C GLY A 410 -12.73 -1.84 -32.96
N GLU A 411 -11.44 -2.09 -32.72
CA GLU A 411 -10.69 -1.46 -31.62
C GLU A 411 -9.35 -0.93 -32.14
N GLU A 412 -9.16 0.37 -32.01
CA GLU A 412 -7.86 1.04 -31.93
C GLU A 412 -7.51 1.20 -30.44
N VAL A 413 -6.23 1.05 -30.09
CA VAL A 413 -5.74 1.04 -28.70
C VAL A 413 -5.41 2.47 -28.26
N GLU A 414 -6.37 3.15 -27.65
CA GLU A 414 -6.17 4.36 -26.83
C GLU A 414 -6.38 4.02 -25.35
N GLU A 415 -5.51 4.55 -24.47
CA GLU A 415 -5.51 4.60 -22.99
C GLU A 415 -6.09 3.39 -22.20
N ILE A 416 -5.60 3.09 -20.99
CA ILE A 416 -6.25 2.05 -20.15
C ILE A 416 -7.19 2.78 -19.18
N PRO A 417 -8.48 3.00 -19.53
CA PRO A 417 -9.46 3.49 -18.58
C PRO A 417 -9.63 2.45 -17.46
N LEU A 418 -9.97 2.93 -16.27
CA LEU A 418 -10.35 2.08 -15.15
C LEU A 418 -11.57 1.25 -15.57
N PRO A 419 -11.50 -0.09 -15.68
CA PRO A 419 -12.66 -0.89 -16.08
C PRO A 419 -13.76 -0.79 -15.02
N GLU A 420 -15.02 -0.67 -15.44
CA GLU A 420 -16.15 -0.79 -14.51
C GLU A 420 -16.13 -2.18 -13.85
N ALA A 421 -15.93 -2.21 -12.53
CA ALA A 421 -15.81 -3.44 -11.77
C ALA A 421 -17.20 -3.97 -11.38
N ASP A 422 -17.73 -4.93 -12.15
CA ASP A 422 -18.96 -5.65 -11.79
C ASP A 422 -18.80 -6.38 -10.44
N THR A 423 -19.68 -6.14 -9.46
CA THR A 423 -19.63 -6.80 -8.14
C THR A 423 -19.65 -8.33 -8.25
N VAL A 424 -19.03 -9.04 -7.31
CA VAL A 424 -18.99 -10.51 -7.32
C VAL A 424 -20.38 -11.16 -7.35
N GLU A 425 -20.70 -11.92 -8.40
CA GLU A 425 -21.91 -12.76 -8.46
C GLU A 425 -21.79 -13.94 -7.48
N VAL A 426 -22.76 -14.11 -6.60
CA VAL A 426 -22.75 -15.17 -5.59
C VAL A 426 -23.33 -16.46 -6.17
N ILE A 427 -22.49 -17.48 -6.28
CA ILE A 427 -22.88 -18.81 -6.75
C ILE A 427 -23.75 -19.49 -5.67
N PRO A 428 -24.93 -20.05 -6.01
CA PRO A 428 -25.77 -20.75 -5.04
C PRO A 428 -25.00 -21.86 -4.30
N GLY A 429 -25.16 -21.92 -2.98
CA GLY A 429 -24.43 -22.85 -2.11
C GLY A 429 -23.05 -22.35 -1.66
N SER A 430 -22.68 -21.11 -2.00
CA SER A 430 -21.44 -20.50 -1.50
C SER A 430 -21.55 -20.07 -0.04
N GLN A 431 -20.46 -20.21 0.68
CA GLN A 431 -20.27 -19.70 2.04
C GLN A 431 -19.32 -18.50 2.00
N LEU A 432 -19.69 -17.41 2.68
CA LEU A 432 -18.83 -16.24 2.83
C LEU A 432 -17.70 -16.54 3.82
N LEU A 433 -16.45 -16.27 3.43
CA LEU A 433 -15.29 -16.39 4.31
C LEU A 433 -14.81 -15.03 4.81
N TRP A 434 -14.80 -14.02 3.93
CA TRP A 434 -14.35 -12.67 4.27
C TRP A 434 -15.06 -11.64 3.40
N ARG A 435 -15.26 -10.44 3.95
CA ARG A 435 -15.75 -9.25 3.25
C ARG A 435 -15.00 -8.04 3.80
N ILE A 436 -14.57 -7.16 2.91
CA ILE A 436 -13.89 -5.93 3.28
C ILE A 436 -14.81 -5.03 4.11
N ALA A 437 -14.25 -4.36 5.11
CA ALA A 437 -14.96 -3.31 5.82
C ALA A 437 -15.23 -2.13 4.86
N PRO A 438 -16.42 -1.51 4.89
CA PRO A 438 -16.65 -0.26 4.17
C PRO A 438 -15.65 0.81 4.64
N ARG A 439 -15.11 1.57 3.71
CA ARG A 439 -14.29 2.73 4.03
C ARG A 439 -15.13 3.80 4.72
N PRO A 440 -14.55 4.57 5.66
CA PRO A 440 -15.25 5.70 6.26
C PRO A 440 -15.53 6.78 5.21
N GLU A 441 -16.57 7.60 5.43
CA GLU A 441 -17.04 8.59 4.44
C GLU A 441 -15.95 9.61 4.07
N ASN A 442 -15.10 9.98 5.03
CA ASN A 442 -13.96 10.88 4.85
C ASN A 442 -12.69 10.19 4.30
N SER A 443 -12.75 8.92 3.88
CA SER A 443 -11.57 8.15 3.48
C SER A 443 -10.82 8.80 2.32
N ILE A 444 -11.53 9.25 1.28
CA ILE A 444 -10.92 9.88 0.09
C ILE A 444 -10.13 11.15 0.48
N GLU A 445 -10.67 11.96 1.39
CA GLU A 445 -10.00 13.15 1.91
C GLU A 445 -8.78 12.80 2.79
N MET A 446 -8.71 11.57 3.28
CA MET A 446 -7.70 11.06 4.20
C MET A 446 -6.87 9.95 3.54
N TYR A 447 -6.35 10.22 2.33
CA TYR A 447 -5.46 9.32 1.58
C TYR A 447 -6.05 7.94 1.25
N SER A 448 -7.38 7.84 1.19
CA SER A 448 -8.14 6.59 1.02
C SER A 448 -7.85 5.56 2.13
N PHE A 449 -7.58 6.02 3.36
CA PHE A 449 -7.29 5.16 4.51
C PHE A 449 -8.53 4.40 4.97
N THR A 450 -8.33 3.16 5.42
CA THR A 450 -9.34 2.45 6.23
C THR A 450 -9.39 3.04 7.64
N SER A 451 -10.44 2.74 8.40
CA SER A 451 -10.50 3.12 9.81
C SER A 451 -9.32 2.56 10.61
N PHE A 452 -8.84 1.35 10.26
CA PHE A 452 -7.64 0.78 10.87
C PHE A 452 -6.38 1.60 10.54
N ALA A 453 -6.17 1.94 9.26
CA ALA A 453 -5.01 2.71 8.82
C ALA A 453 -4.98 4.12 9.43
N MET A 454 -6.14 4.76 9.61
CA MET A 454 -6.22 6.05 10.29
C MET A 454 -5.65 6.00 11.71
N GLN A 455 -5.70 4.87 12.41
CA GLN A 455 -5.29 4.76 13.82
C GLN A 455 -3.79 4.50 13.99
N LEU A 456 -3.08 4.09 12.93
CA LEU A 456 -1.71 3.58 13.05
C LEU A 456 -0.69 4.61 13.53
N ASN A 457 -0.87 5.87 13.13
CA ASN A 457 0.06 6.95 13.45
C ASN A 457 -0.47 7.91 14.52
N GLU A 458 -1.55 7.53 15.20
CA GLU A 458 -2.04 8.19 16.42
C GLU A 458 -0.95 8.11 17.50
N LEU A 459 -0.66 9.25 18.14
CA LEU A 459 0.33 9.37 19.21
C LEU A 459 -0.35 10.00 20.42
N ASP A 460 -0.66 9.18 21.41
CA ASP A 460 -1.25 9.63 22.67
C ASP A 460 -0.15 10.05 23.64
N LYS A 461 -0.47 10.97 24.55
CA LYS A 461 0.47 11.42 25.59
C LYS A 461 0.95 10.29 26.49
N ASP A 462 0.11 9.28 26.72
CA ASP A 462 0.45 8.12 27.54
C ASP A 462 1.45 7.17 26.84
N MET A 463 1.60 7.30 25.52
CA MET A 463 2.63 6.58 24.76
C MET A 463 4.00 7.25 24.88
N GLU A 464 4.05 8.55 25.20
CA GLU A 464 5.30 9.28 25.38
C GLU A 464 6.09 8.71 26.56
N GLY A 465 7.30 8.22 26.29
CA GLY A 465 8.16 7.55 27.28
C GLY A 465 7.91 6.04 27.43
N LEU A 466 6.83 5.50 26.85
CA LEU A 466 6.62 4.04 26.73
C LEU A 466 7.25 3.48 25.45
N ILE A 467 7.04 4.17 24.32
CA ILE A 467 7.54 3.73 23.02
C ILE A 467 9.03 4.10 22.86
N PRO A 468 9.83 3.32 22.11
CA PRO A 468 11.22 3.67 21.87
C PRO A 468 11.34 4.93 21.02
N LYS A 469 12.45 5.67 21.15
CA LYS A 469 12.77 6.84 20.32
C LYS A 469 12.86 6.55 18.81
N THR A 470 12.90 5.27 18.43
CA THR A 470 12.92 4.78 17.05
C THR A 470 11.53 4.49 16.50
N ASP A 471 10.45 4.63 17.29
CA ASP A 471 9.08 4.40 16.82
C ASP A 471 8.67 5.46 15.78
N CYS A 472 8.13 5.02 14.64
CA CYS A 472 7.82 5.92 13.53
C CYS A 472 6.72 6.95 13.81
N ARG A 473 5.96 6.83 14.91
CA ARG A 473 5.07 7.91 15.39
C ARG A 473 5.82 9.18 15.77
N LEU A 474 7.09 9.04 16.16
CA LEU A 474 7.99 10.14 16.53
C LEU A 474 8.74 10.71 15.32
N ARG A 475 8.54 10.14 14.12
CA ARG A 475 9.26 10.54 12.92
C ARG A 475 8.72 11.89 12.39
N PRO A 476 9.55 12.95 12.34
CA PRO A 476 9.05 14.32 12.16
C PRO A 476 8.53 14.65 10.76
N ASP A 477 9.09 14.07 9.70
CA ASP A 477 8.61 14.27 8.32
C ASP A 477 7.21 13.70 8.10
N ILE A 478 6.94 12.50 8.63
CA ILE A 478 5.61 11.87 8.61
C ILE A 478 4.62 12.72 9.40
N ARG A 479 4.99 13.17 10.61
CA ARG A 479 4.12 13.98 11.46
C ARG A 479 3.78 15.33 10.83
N ALA A 480 4.76 16.01 10.24
CA ALA A 480 4.54 17.27 9.54
C ALA A 480 3.56 17.09 8.36
N MET A 481 3.75 16.02 7.57
CA MET A 481 2.85 15.71 6.45
C MET A 481 1.42 15.42 6.93
N GLU A 482 1.27 14.62 7.99
CA GLU A 482 -0.03 14.28 8.57
C GLU A 482 -0.80 15.51 9.08
N ASN A 483 -0.06 16.52 9.56
CA ASN A 483 -0.59 17.78 10.08
C ASN A 483 -0.85 18.83 8.99
N GLY A 484 -0.59 18.53 7.72
CA GLY A 484 -0.85 19.50 6.64
C GLY A 484 0.35 20.37 6.25
N ASP A 485 1.54 20.16 6.84
CA ASP A 485 2.73 20.97 6.59
C ASP A 485 3.72 20.27 5.64
N ILE A 486 3.54 20.47 4.33
CA ILE A 486 4.39 19.87 3.29
C ILE A 486 5.81 20.44 3.28
N ASP A 487 5.95 21.72 3.58
CA ASP A 487 7.25 22.38 3.52
C ASP A 487 8.15 21.84 4.62
N LEU A 488 7.64 21.80 5.86
CA LEU A 488 8.34 21.18 6.98
C LEU A 488 8.58 19.68 6.74
N ALA A 489 7.58 18.95 6.22
CA ALA A 489 7.75 17.53 5.91
C ALA A 489 8.87 17.28 4.89
N SER A 490 8.99 18.15 3.87
CA SER A 490 10.04 18.06 2.86
C SER A 490 11.43 18.39 3.42
N GLU A 491 11.52 19.42 4.28
CA GLU A 491 12.75 19.78 4.97
C GLU A 491 13.23 18.66 5.90
N GLU A 492 12.34 18.14 6.74
CA GLU A 492 12.65 17.07 7.68
C GLU A 492 12.98 15.76 6.95
N LYS A 493 12.28 15.41 5.87
CA LYS A 493 12.59 14.22 5.06
C LYS A 493 14.02 14.31 4.54
N LYS A 494 14.41 15.46 3.98
CA LYS A 494 15.77 15.70 3.50
C LYS A 494 16.79 15.57 4.64
N ARG A 495 16.53 16.21 5.80
CA ARG A 495 17.41 16.19 6.97
C ARG A 495 17.65 14.75 7.47
N LEU A 496 16.60 13.96 7.58
CA LEU A 496 16.65 12.55 8.02
C LEU A 496 17.44 11.67 7.05
N GLU A 497 17.18 11.80 5.75
CA GLU A 497 17.89 11.05 4.72
C GLU A 497 19.38 11.42 4.66
N GLU A 498 19.72 12.70 4.86
CA GLU A 498 21.11 13.15 4.95
C GLU A 498 21.82 12.62 6.21
N LYS A 499 21.15 12.65 7.37
CA LYS A 499 21.65 12.05 8.62
C LYS A 499 21.93 10.57 8.45
N GLN A 500 21.02 9.81 7.85
CA GLN A 500 21.20 8.39 7.55
C GLN A 500 22.38 8.13 6.60
N ARG A 501 22.51 8.92 5.53
CA ARG A 501 23.63 8.83 4.59
C ARG A 501 24.98 9.09 5.26
N ALA A 502 25.05 10.13 6.09
CA ALA A 502 26.26 10.44 6.87
C ALA A 502 26.62 9.32 7.86
N ALA A 503 25.62 8.74 8.54
CA ALA A 503 25.83 7.61 9.45
C ALA A 503 26.32 6.36 8.70
N ARG A 504 25.77 6.04 7.51
CA ARG A 504 26.24 4.94 6.66
C ARG A 504 27.69 5.16 6.21
N LYS A 505 28.04 6.36 5.75
CA LYS A 505 29.42 6.72 5.33
C LYS A 505 30.43 6.68 6.48
N THR A 506 29.97 6.92 7.70
CA THR A 506 30.80 6.80 8.90
C THR A 506 31.04 5.33 9.21
N ARG A 507 29.98 4.51 9.21
CA ARG A 507 30.08 3.05 9.40
C ARG A 507 30.89 2.34 8.32
N SER A 508 30.85 2.80 7.06
CA SER A 508 31.67 2.20 6.00
C SER A 508 33.16 2.51 6.10
N LYS A 509 33.54 3.47 6.96
CA LYS A 509 34.93 3.83 7.24
C LYS A 509 35.45 3.19 8.53
N SER A 510 34.55 2.80 9.44
CA SER A 510 34.88 1.91 10.55
C SER A 510 34.65 0.47 10.12
N ASP A 511 35.12 -0.48 10.92
CA ASP A 511 34.84 -1.92 10.72
C ASP A 511 33.53 -2.31 11.46
N ASP A 512 32.67 -1.31 11.75
CA ASP A 512 31.45 -1.51 12.53
C ASP A 512 30.27 -1.86 11.62
N GLU A 513 29.90 -3.14 11.61
CA GLU A 513 28.67 -3.58 10.98
C GLU A 513 27.41 -3.10 11.72
N TRP A 514 26.35 -2.79 10.98
CA TRP A 514 25.06 -2.48 11.59
C TRP A 514 24.48 -3.72 12.26
N LYS A 515 24.13 -3.59 13.55
CA LYS A 515 23.46 -4.65 14.32
C LYS A 515 22.02 -4.25 14.58
N THR A 516 21.09 -5.02 14.02
CA THR A 516 19.67 -4.95 14.30
C THR A 516 19.42 -5.26 15.77
N LYS A 517 18.37 -4.64 16.35
CA LYS A 517 18.12 -4.74 17.79
C LYS A 517 17.13 -5.84 18.14
N TRP A 518 16.07 -5.96 17.34
CA TRP A 518 14.91 -6.78 17.69
C TRP A 518 14.71 -7.96 16.77
N PHE A 519 15.52 -8.08 15.72
CA PHE A 519 15.50 -9.20 14.80
C PHE A 519 16.91 -9.69 14.51
N HIS A 520 17.05 -10.96 14.16
CA HIS A 520 18.31 -11.55 13.70
C HIS A 520 18.05 -12.43 12.47
N GLN A 521 19.06 -12.56 11.61
CA GLN A 521 18.97 -13.48 10.48
C GLN A 521 19.01 -14.93 10.96
N GLY A 522 18.14 -15.77 10.42
CA GLY A 522 18.07 -17.18 10.74
C GLY A 522 17.29 -17.96 9.67
N GLN A 523 17.27 -19.28 9.81
CA GLN A 523 16.45 -20.12 8.95
C GLN A 523 15.04 -20.20 9.51
N ASN A 524 14.03 -19.97 8.66
CA ASN A 524 12.65 -20.20 9.01
C ASN A 524 12.46 -21.70 9.35
N PRO A 525 11.93 -22.03 10.54
CA PRO A 525 11.93 -23.39 11.07
C PRO A 525 11.02 -24.36 10.30
N HIS A 526 10.13 -23.85 9.45
CA HIS A 526 9.15 -24.66 8.72
C HIS A 526 9.55 -24.95 7.27
N ASN A 527 10.33 -24.08 6.64
CA ASN A 527 10.67 -24.21 5.22
C ASN A 527 12.18 -24.12 4.92
N GLY A 528 13.01 -23.75 5.90
CA GLY A 528 14.48 -23.67 5.78
C GLY A 528 15.01 -22.46 5.01
N TYR A 529 14.16 -21.57 4.50
CA TYR A 529 14.59 -20.35 3.83
C TYR A 529 15.15 -19.34 4.84
N GLN A 530 16.04 -18.47 4.38
CA GLN A 530 16.55 -17.34 5.17
C GLN A 530 15.42 -16.36 5.50
N ASP A 531 15.39 -15.90 6.74
CA ASP A 531 14.37 -15.01 7.27
C ASP A 531 14.95 -14.12 8.39
N TRP A 532 14.16 -13.14 8.83
CA TRP A 532 14.47 -12.30 9.99
C TRP A 532 13.59 -12.71 11.16
N LEU A 533 14.17 -13.36 12.15
CA LEU A 533 13.48 -13.91 13.31
C LEU A 533 13.48 -12.90 14.45
N PHE A 534 12.35 -12.76 15.13
CA PHE A 534 12.21 -11.86 16.27
C PHE A 534 13.08 -12.31 17.44
N SER A 535 13.85 -11.38 17.96
CA SER A 535 14.62 -11.48 19.20
C SER A 535 13.75 -11.02 20.37
N THR A 536 13.72 -11.80 21.44
CA THR A 536 12.94 -11.45 22.65
C THR A 536 13.40 -10.11 23.26
N GLY A 537 12.56 -9.50 24.09
CA GLY A 537 12.94 -8.39 24.97
C GLY A 537 12.48 -6.99 24.53
N TYR A 538 11.93 -6.83 23.31
CA TYR A 538 11.33 -5.55 22.89
C TYR A 538 10.26 -5.05 23.89
N TRP A 539 9.40 -5.98 24.32
CA TRP A 539 8.27 -5.71 25.21
C TRP A 539 8.68 -5.49 26.68
N ASP A 540 9.95 -5.70 27.04
CA ASP A 540 10.47 -5.45 28.39
C ASP A 540 10.75 -3.96 28.65
N ARG A 541 10.61 -3.11 27.63
CA ARG A 541 10.74 -1.63 27.68
C ARG A 541 12.10 -1.11 28.14
N ASN A 542 13.16 -1.92 28.07
CA ASN A 542 14.53 -1.47 28.35
C ASN A 542 15.22 -0.96 27.07
N TYR A 543 15.16 0.35 26.85
CA TYR A 543 15.62 1.01 25.62
C TYR A 543 16.92 1.83 25.76
N SER A 544 17.77 1.48 26.73
CA SER A 544 18.98 2.23 27.08
C SER A 544 20.00 2.43 25.95
N LEU A 545 20.02 1.55 24.93
CA LEU A 545 21.02 1.56 23.85
C LEU A 545 20.39 1.45 22.46
N LEU A 546 19.45 2.35 22.16
CA LEU A 546 18.82 2.46 20.83
C LEU A 546 19.50 3.49 19.92
N PRO A 547 19.49 3.27 18.59
CA PRO A 547 20.06 4.21 17.64
C PRO A 547 19.30 5.55 17.66
N ASP A 548 20.02 6.64 17.41
CA ASP A 548 19.42 7.96 17.22
C ASP A 548 19.27 8.25 15.72
N ILE A 549 18.04 8.10 15.22
CA ILE A 549 17.75 8.10 13.79
C ILE A 549 16.93 9.31 13.32
N TYR A 550 16.27 10.04 14.24
CA TYR A 550 15.49 11.24 13.92
C TYR A 550 16.27 12.52 14.10
#